data_AF-H6BF56-F1
#
_entry.id   AF-H6BF56-F1
#
_cell.length_a   1.000
_cell.length_b   1.000
_cell.length_c   1.000
_cell.angle_alpha   90.00
_cell.angle_beta   90.00
_cell.angle_gamma   90.00
#
_symmetry.space_group_name_H-M   'P 1'
#
loop_
_entity.id
_entity.type
_entity.pdbx_description
1 polymer ?
#
loop_
_entity_poly.entity_id
_entity_poly.type
_entity_poly.pdbx_seq_one_letter_code
_entity_poly.pdbx_strand_id
1 'polypeptide(L)'
;FENPKERATALAVWSIASSIGAVFGPIIGGALLEQFSWHSAFLINVPFAIIAVVAGLFLLPESKLSKEKSHSWDIPSTILSIAGMIGLVWSIKEFSKEGLADIIPWVVIVLAITMIVIFVKRNLSSSDPMLDVRLFKKRSFSAGTIAAFMTMFAMASVLLLASQWLQVVEELSPFKAGLYLLPMAIGDMVFAPIAPGLAARFGPKIVLPSGIGIAAIGMFIMYFFGHPLSYSTMALALILVGAGMASLAVASALIMLETPTSKAGNAAAV
;
A
#
# COMPACT_ATOMS: atom_id res chain seq x y z
N PHE A 1 16.25 3.22 17.35
CA PHE A 1 16.52 4.55 17.92
C PHE A 1 16.56 4.43 19.43
N GLU A 2 17.70 4.71 20.04
CA GLU A 2 17.85 4.75 21.51
C GLU A 2 17.24 6.05 22.09
N ASN A 3 17.17 7.12 21.27
CA ASN A 3 16.56 8.40 21.63
C ASN A 3 15.17 8.60 20.97
N PRO A 4 14.10 8.79 21.76
CA PRO A 4 12.75 9.07 21.23
C PRO A 4 12.67 10.32 20.36
N LYS A 5 13.48 11.35 20.60
CA LYS A 5 13.49 12.59 19.78
C LYS A 5 14.05 12.36 18.39
N GLU A 6 15.16 11.62 18.28
CA GLU A 6 15.75 11.26 16.99
C GLU A 6 14.80 10.38 16.18
N ARG A 7 14.09 9.46 16.83
CA ARG A 7 13.03 8.65 16.20
C ARG A 7 11.93 9.53 15.63
N ALA A 8 11.45 10.50 16.42
CA ALA A 8 10.40 11.42 15.97
C ALA A 8 10.86 12.26 14.77
N THR A 9 12.07 12.80 14.81
CA THR A 9 12.67 13.54 13.68
C THR A 9 12.81 12.66 12.44
N ALA A 10 13.31 11.44 12.58
CA ALA A 10 13.46 10.51 11.46
C ALA A 10 12.11 10.15 10.82
N LEU A 11 11.08 9.88 11.62
CA LEU A 11 9.73 9.64 11.13
C LEU A 11 9.11 10.87 10.46
N ALA A 12 9.38 12.06 10.97
CA ALA A 12 8.94 13.32 10.37
C ALA A 12 9.58 13.54 8.99
N VAL A 13 10.90 13.36 8.88
CA VAL A 13 11.63 13.48 7.60
C VAL A 13 11.12 12.43 6.59
N TRP A 14 10.92 11.19 7.03
CA TRP A 14 10.35 10.13 6.19
C TRP A 14 8.94 10.46 5.69
N SER A 15 8.09 11.03 6.56
CA SER A 15 6.73 11.42 6.20
C SER A 15 6.72 12.58 5.19
N ILE A 16 7.59 13.58 5.37
CA ILE A 16 7.75 14.70 4.42
C ILE A 16 8.21 14.18 3.06
N ALA A 17 9.24 13.33 3.02
CA ALA A 17 9.74 12.75 1.78
C ALA A 17 8.67 11.93 1.05
N SER A 18 7.91 11.12 1.79
CA SER A 18 6.80 10.32 1.25
C SER A 18 5.69 11.21 0.68
N SER A 19 5.35 12.30 1.36
CA SER A 19 4.33 13.27 0.92
C SER A 19 4.75 14.01 -0.35
N ILE A 20 6.01 14.43 -0.44
CA ILE A 20 6.59 15.02 -1.66
C ILE A 20 6.49 14.02 -2.80
N GLY A 21 6.88 12.75 -2.58
CA GLY A 21 6.76 11.70 -3.58
C GLY A 21 5.33 11.47 -4.06
N ALA A 22 4.36 11.47 -3.14
CA ALA A 22 2.94 11.28 -3.47
C ALA A 22 2.36 12.44 -4.31
N VAL A 23 2.72 13.69 -3.99
CA VAL A 23 2.23 14.88 -4.69
C VAL A 23 2.93 15.06 -6.04
N PHE A 24 4.26 14.98 -6.06
CA PHE A 24 5.04 15.26 -7.27
C PHE A 24 5.19 14.04 -8.17
N GLY A 25 4.98 12.82 -7.67
CA GLY A 25 5.11 11.59 -8.43
C GLY A 25 4.28 11.56 -9.72
N PRO A 26 2.95 11.76 -9.67
CA PRO A 26 2.11 11.81 -10.87
C PRO A 26 2.49 12.93 -11.84
N ILE A 27 2.93 14.09 -11.33
CA ILE A 27 3.33 15.24 -12.15
C ILE A 27 4.63 14.95 -12.90
N ILE A 28 5.66 14.51 -12.17
CA ILE A 28 6.98 14.21 -12.74
C ILE A 28 6.86 13.01 -13.67
N GLY A 29 6.13 11.96 -13.27
CA GLY A 29 5.86 10.80 -14.11
C GLY A 29 5.11 11.18 -15.39
N GLY A 30 4.06 12.00 -15.29
CA GLY A 30 3.32 12.51 -16.43
C GLY A 30 4.18 13.36 -17.38
N ALA A 31 4.99 14.27 -16.85
CA ALA A 31 5.90 15.10 -17.64
C ALA A 31 6.96 14.26 -18.38
N LEU A 32 7.50 13.24 -17.71
CA LEU A 32 8.44 12.30 -18.33
C LEU A 32 7.79 11.50 -19.45
N LEU A 33 6.58 11.01 -19.25
CA LEU A 33 5.85 10.24 -20.27
C LEU A 33 5.40 11.10 -21.48
N GLU A 34 5.21 12.40 -21.28
CA GLU A 34 4.82 13.33 -22.35
C GLU A 34 6.00 13.68 -23.27
N GLN A 35 7.22 13.79 -22.71
CA GLN A 35 8.41 14.22 -23.46
C GLN A 35 9.37 13.08 -23.81
N PHE A 36 9.33 11.97 -23.07
CA PHE A 36 10.26 10.86 -23.20
C PHE A 36 9.53 9.52 -23.31
N SER A 37 10.28 8.48 -23.66
CA SER A 37 9.79 7.11 -23.64
C SER A 37 9.35 6.68 -22.24
N TRP A 38 8.44 5.71 -22.14
CA TRP A 38 8.01 5.09 -20.89
C TRP A 38 9.16 4.62 -19.98
N HIS A 39 10.31 4.26 -20.56
CA HIS A 39 11.51 3.89 -19.81
C HIS A 39 12.01 5.00 -18.87
N SER A 40 11.79 6.27 -19.22
CA SER A 40 12.22 7.43 -18.42
C SER A 40 11.57 7.46 -17.03
N ALA A 41 10.31 7.03 -16.91
CA ALA A 41 9.58 6.92 -15.64
C ALA A 41 10.21 5.88 -14.69
N PHE A 42 10.98 4.93 -15.23
CA PHE A 42 11.77 3.98 -14.44
C PHE A 42 13.18 4.49 -14.16
N LEU A 43 13.83 5.08 -15.17
CA LEU A 43 15.20 5.58 -15.08
C LEU A 43 15.37 6.73 -14.09
N ILE A 44 14.34 7.57 -13.90
CA ILE A 44 14.39 8.65 -12.91
C ILE A 44 14.62 8.13 -11.48
N ASN A 45 14.20 6.90 -11.18
CA ASN A 45 14.42 6.29 -9.87
C ASN A 45 15.88 5.87 -9.66
N VAL A 46 16.65 5.65 -10.73
CA VAL A 46 18.02 5.12 -10.66
C VAL A 46 18.97 6.08 -9.92
N PRO A 47 19.03 7.39 -10.23
CA PRO A 47 19.84 8.33 -9.46
C PRO A 47 19.52 8.34 -7.96
N PHE A 48 18.24 8.35 -7.59
CA PHE A 48 17.82 8.32 -6.18
C PHE A 48 18.22 7.02 -5.50
N ALA A 49 18.08 5.88 -6.19
CA ALA A 49 18.52 4.58 -5.69
C ALA A 49 20.04 4.54 -5.48
N ILE A 50 20.83 5.07 -6.42
CA ILE A 50 22.28 5.17 -6.28
C ILE A 50 22.65 6.04 -5.07
N ILE A 51 22.06 7.22 -4.93
CA ILE A 51 22.30 8.10 -3.79
C ILE A 51 21.97 7.39 -2.47
N ALA A 52 20.82 6.71 -2.41
CA ALA A 52 20.40 5.98 -1.21
C ALA A 52 21.36 4.83 -0.87
N VAL A 53 21.82 4.06 -1.87
CA VAL A 53 22.79 2.97 -1.67
C VAL A 53 24.13 3.53 -1.20
N VAL A 54 24.66 4.56 -1.87
CA VAL A 54 25.93 5.18 -1.51
C VAL A 54 25.86 5.78 -0.11
N ALA A 55 24.82 6.55 0.19
CA ALA A 55 24.60 7.09 1.53
C ALA A 55 24.45 5.98 2.57
N GLY A 56 23.73 4.90 2.25
CA GLY A 56 23.58 3.74 3.12
C GLY A 56 24.91 3.06 3.45
N LEU A 57 25.80 2.90 2.46
CA LEU A 57 27.13 2.31 2.65
C LEU A 57 28.02 3.13 3.59
N PHE A 58 27.87 4.46 3.61
CA PHE A 58 28.70 5.35 4.43
C PHE A 58 28.07 5.74 5.78
N LEU A 59 26.74 5.82 5.86
CA LEU A 59 26.03 6.34 7.03
C LEU A 59 25.44 5.23 7.92
N LEU A 60 25.09 4.08 7.36
CA LEU A 60 24.50 3.00 8.16
C LEU A 60 25.61 2.19 8.83
N PRO A 61 25.65 2.13 10.18
CA PRO A 61 26.54 1.21 10.85
C PRO A 61 26.14 -0.20 10.46
N GLU A 62 27.13 -1.07 10.24
CA GLU A 62 26.90 -2.46 9.89
C GLU A 62 26.02 -3.09 10.97
N SER A 63 24.79 -3.48 10.59
CA SER A 63 23.85 -4.15 11.49
C SER A 63 24.41 -5.54 11.80
N LYS A 64 25.21 -5.62 12.87
CA LYS A 64 25.59 -6.89 13.49
C LYS A 64 24.34 -7.50 14.12
N LEU A 65 23.49 -8.10 13.30
CA LEU A 65 22.60 -9.16 13.77
C LEU A 65 23.51 -10.15 14.50
N SER A 66 23.33 -10.28 15.82
CA SER A 66 24.08 -11.27 16.60
C SER A 66 24.03 -12.59 15.83
N LYS A 67 25.20 -13.18 15.55
CA LYS A 67 25.32 -14.48 14.85
C LYS A 67 24.45 -15.57 15.49
N GLU A 68 24.03 -15.40 16.74
CA GLU A 68 23.09 -16.29 17.45
C GLU A 68 21.65 -16.26 16.91
N LYS A 69 21.25 -15.26 16.11
CA LYS A 69 19.92 -15.17 15.49
C LYS A 69 19.97 -15.27 13.97
N SER A 70 20.90 -16.07 13.43
CA SER A 70 20.87 -16.43 12.00
C SER A 70 19.60 -17.23 11.71
N HIS A 71 18.50 -16.52 11.40
CA HIS A 71 17.27 -17.13 10.90
C HIS A 71 17.65 -17.89 9.63
N SER A 72 17.48 -19.21 9.66
CA SER A 72 17.61 -20.01 8.44
C SER A 72 16.56 -19.53 7.45
N TRP A 73 16.99 -19.09 6.28
CA TRP A 73 16.09 -18.60 5.23
C TRP A 73 15.12 -19.72 4.85
N ASP A 74 13.83 -19.55 5.11
CA ASP A 74 12.80 -20.55 4.78
C ASP A 74 12.43 -20.48 3.29
N ILE A 75 13.40 -20.85 2.44
CA ILE A 75 13.29 -20.84 0.97
C ILE A 75 11.99 -21.52 0.49
N PRO A 76 11.58 -22.70 1.02
CA PRO A 76 10.32 -23.32 0.62
C PRO A 76 9.09 -22.44 0.90
N SER A 77 9.01 -21.83 2.09
CA SER A 77 7.92 -20.91 2.41
C SER A 77 7.92 -19.67 1.52
N THR A 78 9.10 -19.12 1.22
CA THR A 78 9.24 -17.99 0.30
C THR A 78 8.72 -18.34 -1.09
N ILE A 79 9.11 -19.49 -1.65
CA ILE A 79 8.65 -19.94 -2.97
C ILE A 79 7.15 -20.18 -2.98
N LEU A 80 6.60 -20.86 -1.97
CA LEU A 80 5.16 -21.10 -1.86
C LEU A 80 4.36 -19.80 -1.78
N SER A 81 4.86 -18.81 -1.03
CA SER A 81 4.24 -17.49 -0.92
C SER A 81 4.26 -16.74 -2.26
N ILE A 82 5.42 -16.66 -2.92
CA ILE A 82 5.57 -15.96 -4.21
C ILE A 82 4.71 -16.63 -5.29
N ALA A 83 4.84 -17.95 -5.46
CA ALA A 83 4.10 -18.69 -6.48
C ALA A 83 2.59 -18.65 -6.23
N GLY A 84 2.17 -18.79 -4.97
CA GLY A 84 0.77 -18.67 -4.57
C GLY A 84 0.19 -17.30 -4.87
N MET A 85 0.89 -16.21 -4.51
CA MET A 85 0.44 -14.84 -4.81
C MET A 85 0.38 -14.57 -6.31
N ILE A 86 1.42 -14.95 -7.08
CA ILE A 86 1.45 -14.76 -8.54
C ILE A 86 0.28 -15.49 -9.19
N GLY A 87 0.08 -16.78 -8.86
CA GLY A 87 -1.00 -17.58 -9.43
C GLY A 87 -2.38 -17.02 -9.10
N LEU A 88 -2.57 -16.53 -7.87
CA LEU A 88 -3.83 -15.92 -7.44
C LEU A 88 -4.13 -14.62 -8.21
N VAL A 89 -3.17 -13.70 -8.28
CA VAL A 89 -3.33 -12.43 -9.00
C VAL A 89 -3.53 -12.66 -10.50
N TRP A 90 -2.76 -13.59 -11.09
CA TRP A 90 -2.87 -13.93 -12.51
C TRP A 90 -4.26 -14.50 -12.83
N SER A 91 -4.77 -15.43 -12.03
CA SER A 91 -6.07 -16.06 -12.28
C SER A 91 -7.21 -15.04 -12.21
N ILE A 92 -7.21 -14.15 -11.20
CA ILE A 92 -8.21 -13.07 -11.07
C ILE A 92 -8.19 -12.16 -12.30
N LYS A 93 -6.99 -11.83 -12.79
CA LYS A 93 -6.82 -11.01 -13.99
C LYS A 93 -7.38 -11.72 -15.23
N GLU A 94 -7.11 -13.01 -15.39
CA GLU A 94 -7.58 -13.77 -16.54
C GLU A 94 -9.10 -13.94 -16.55
N PHE A 95 -9.71 -14.22 -15.38
CA PHE A 95 -11.17 -14.24 -15.23
C PHE A 95 -11.83 -12.92 -15.64
N SER A 96 -11.16 -11.79 -15.39
CA SER A 96 -11.65 -10.46 -15.77
C SER A 96 -11.52 -10.18 -17.27
N LYS A 97 -10.57 -10.83 -17.95
CA LYS A 97 -10.25 -10.61 -19.36
C LYS A 97 -11.02 -11.53 -20.30
N GLU A 98 -11.03 -12.82 -20.01
CA GLU A 98 -11.57 -13.87 -20.90
C GLU A 98 -12.88 -14.49 -20.36
N GLY A 99 -13.34 -14.03 -19.19
CA GLY A 99 -14.55 -14.53 -18.53
C GLY A 99 -14.30 -15.85 -17.79
N LEU A 100 -15.38 -16.53 -17.41
CA LEU A 100 -15.31 -17.74 -16.56
C LEU A 100 -15.26 -19.06 -17.34
N ALA A 101 -15.22 -18.99 -18.67
CA ALA A 101 -15.35 -20.16 -19.55
C ALA A 101 -14.06 -20.97 -19.69
N ASP A 102 -12.89 -20.33 -19.57
CA ASP A 102 -11.61 -21.03 -19.62
C ASP A 102 -11.34 -21.78 -18.31
N ILE A 103 -10.90 -23.03 -18.44
CA ILE A 103 -10.55 -23.92 -17.33
C ILE A 103 -9.17 -23.59 -16.74
N ILE A 104 -8.26 -22.98 -17.51
CA ILE A 104 -6.88 -22.72 -17.06
C ILE A 104 -6.85 -21.82 -15.82
N PRO A 105 -7.56 -20.67 -15.75
CA PRO A 105 -7.59 -19.83 -14.56
C PRO A 105 -8.17 -20.53 -13.33
N TRP A 106 -9.13 -21.46 -13.52
CA TRP A 106 -9.66 -22.28 -12.43
C TRP A 106 -8.62 -23.26 -11.86
N VAL A 107 -7.83 -23.89 -12.72
CA VAL A 107 -6.75 -24.79 -12.26
C VAL A 107 -5.68 -23.99 -11.52
N VAL A 108 -5.28 -22.84 -12.06
CA VAL A 108 -4.23 -22.00 -11.45
C VAL A 108 -4.69 -21.40 -10.12
N ILE A 109 -5.95 -20.95 -9.98
CA ILE A 109 -6.44 -20.42 -8.71
C ILE A 109 -6.51 -21.51 -7.62
N VAL A 110 -6.92 -22.73 -7.97
CA VAL A 110 -6.93 -23.86 -7.02
C VAL A 110 -5.50 -24.21 -6.59
N LEU A 111 -4.55 -24.24 -7.52
CA LEU A 111 -3.14 -24.48 -7.20
C LEU A 111 -2.57 -23.36 -6.30
N ALA A 112 -2.85 -22.10 -6.63
CA ALA A 112 -2.43 -20.94 -5.86
C ALA A 112 -2.95 -20.96 -4.43
N ILE A 113 -4.26 -21.22 -4.25
CA ILE A 113 -4.88 -21.38 -2.93
C ILE A 113 -4.21 -22.52 -2.17
N THR A 114 -3.96 -23.65 -2.84
CA THR A 114 -3.30 -24.80 -2.21
C THR A 114 -1.89 -24.45 -1.74
N MET A 115 -1.09 -23.74 -2.55
CA MET A 115 0.25 -23.27 -2.16
C MET A 115 0.21 -22.32 -0.97
N ILE A 116 -0.73 -21.37 -0.93
CA ILE A 116 -0.93 -20.45 0.19
C ILE A 116 -1.33 -21.22 1.46
N VAL A 117 -2.24 -22.20 1.36
CA VAL A 117 -2.63 -23.05 2.50
C VAL A 117 -1.45 -23.86 3.03
N ILE A 118 -0.61 -24.43 2.16
CA ILE A 118 0.61 -25.14 2.55
C ILE A 118 1.60 -24.18 3.24
N PHE A 119 1.78 -22.98 2.70
CA PHE A 119 2.60 -21.93 3.31
C PHE A 119 2.12 -21.58 4.73
N VAL A 120 0.81 -21.36 4.91
CA VAL A 120 0.23 -21.06 6.23
C VAL A 120 0.43 -22.23 7.20
N LYS A 121 0.18 -23.47 6.77
CA LYS A 121 0.40 -24.66 7.61
C LYS A 121 1.86 -24.81 8.03
N ARG A 122 2.80 -24.57 7.11
CA ARG A 122 4.24 -24.60 7.39
C ARG A 122 4.65 -23.54 8.40
N ASN A 123 4.18 -22.30 8.24
CA ASN A 123 4.44 -21.23 9.22
C ASN A 123 3.79 -21.51 10.59
N LEU A 124 2.62 -22.16 10.64
CA LEU A 124 2.02 -22.55 11.92
C LEU A 124 2.80 -23.63 12.67
N SER A 125 3.47 -24.52 11.93
CA SER A 125 4.24 -25.65 12.47
C SER A 125 5.72 -25.34 12.69
N SER A 126 6.27 -24.27 12.09
CA SER A 126 7.67 -23.88 12.26
C SER A 126 7.92 -23.31 13.65
N SER A 127 9.07 -23.65 14.23
CA SER A 127 9.58 -23.04 15.47
C SER A 127 10.04 -21.58 15.25
N ASP A 128 10.40 -21.26 14.00
CA ASP A 128 10.85 -19.93 13.59
C ASP A 128 10.18 -19.54 12.27
N PRO A 129 8.91 -19.06 12.32
CA PRO A 129 8.13 -18.80 11.11
C PRO A 129 8.54 -17.48 10.45
N MET A 130 8.62 -17.51 9.11
CA MET A 130 8.83 -16.33 8.27
C MET A 130 7.72 -15.28 8.48
N LEU A 131 6.47 -15.75 8.67
CA LEU A 131 5.35 -14.92 9.06
C LEU A 131 4.62 -15.57 10.22
N ASP A 132 4.54 -14.89 11.37
CA ASP A 132 3.76 -15.36 12.51
C ASP A 132 2.25 -15.14 12.27
N VAL A 133 1.67 -16.07 11.49
CA VAL A 133 0.24 -16.09 11.15
C VAL A 133 -0.67 -16.19 12.38
N ARG A 134 -0.14 -16.50 13.58
CA ARG A 134 -0.93 -16.50 14.82
C ARG A 134 -1.31 -15.09 15.26
N LEU A 135 -0.64 -14.05 14.76
CA LEU A 135 -1.00 -12.64 14.99
C LEU A 135 -2.43 -12.34 14.50
N PHE A 136 -2.88 -12.99 13.41
CA PHE A 136 -4.25 -12.86 12.89
C PHE A 136 -5.34 -13.44 13.81
N LYS A 137 -4.99 -14.16 14.89
CA LYS A 137 -5.97 -14.51 15.93
C LYS A 137 -6.39 -13.30 16.77
N LYS A 138 -5.56 -12.26 16.85
CA LYS A 138 -5.91 -11.01 17.53
C LYS A 138 -6.86 -10.21 16.64
N ARG A 139 -8.09 -9.96 17.12
CA ARG A 139 -9.10 -9.18 16.39
C ARG A 139 -8.59 -7.81 15.94
N SER A 140 -7.84 -7.11 16.79
CA SER A 140 -7.28 -5.79 16.47
C SER A 140 -6.26 -5.84 15.33
N PHE A 141 -5.41 -6.88 15.28
CA PHE A 141 -4.43 -7.08 14.21
C PHE A 141 -5.14 -7.36 12.88
N SER A 142 -6.05 -8.33 12.86
CA SER A 142 -6.80 -8.67 11.64
C SER A 142 -7.67 -7.53 11.14
N ALA A 143 -8.33 -6.79 12.03
CA ALA A 143 -9.09 -5.60 11.65
C ALA A 143 -8.18 -4.51 11.07
N GLY A 144 -7.01 -4.28 11.67
CA GLY A 144 -5.99 -3.36 11.15
C GLY A 144 -5.50 -3.75 9.76
N THR A 145 -5.17 -5.02 9.54
CA THR A 145 -4.72 -5.54 8.24
C THR A 145 -5.81 -5.44 7.18
N ILE A 146 -7.06 -5.85 7.48
CA ILE A 146 -8.18 -5.74 6.54
C ILE A 146 -8.43 -4.26 6.18
N ALA A 147 -8.35 -3.37 7.16
CA ALA A 147 -8.50 -1.94 6.94
C ALA A 147 -7.41 -1.37 6.04
N ALA A 148 -6.14 -1.71 6.30
CA ALA A 148 -5.02 -1.29 5.48
C ALA A 148 -5.17 -1.82 4.04
N PHE A 149 -5.53 -3.10 3.89
CA PHE A 149 -5.80 -3.72 2.60
C PHE A 149 -6.92 -3.00 1.83
N MET A 150 -8.08 -2.78 2.46
CA MET A 150 -9.21 -2.10 1.83
C MET A 150 -8.87 -0.67 1.43
N THR A 151 -8.07 0.02 2.24
CA THR A 151 -7.63 1.40 1.96
C THR A 151 -6.65 1.43 0.78
N MET A 152 -5.67 0.52 0.73
CA MET A 152 -4.75 0.39 -0.40
C MET A 152 -5.48 -0.05 -1.68
N PHE A 153 -6.42 -0.98 -1.57
CA PHE A 153 -7.26 -1.41 -2.69
C PHE A 153 -8.08 -0.25 -3.25
N ALA A 154 -8.67 0.54 -2.36
CA ALA A 154 -9.44 1.72 -2.72
C ALA A 154 -8.60 2.76 -3.46
N MET A 155 -7.43 3.07 -2.89
CA MET A 155 -6.43 3.96 -3.48
C MET A 155 -6.03 3.48 -4.88
N ALA A 156 -5.61 2.21 -5.02
CA ALA A 156 -5.14 1.66 -6.28
C ALA A 156 -6.24 1.67 -7.36
N SER A 157 -7.46 1.29 -6.98
CA SER A 157 -8.62 1.25 -7.88
C SER A 157 -8.96 2.64 -8.40
N VAL A 158 -9.07 3.62 -7.51
CA VAL A 158 -9.42 5.00 -7.88
C VAL A 158 -8.31 5.65 -8.72
N LEU A 159 -7.04 5.49 -8.34
CA LEU A 159 -5.93 6.03 -9.13
C LEU A 159 -5.89 5.42 -10.53
N LEU A 160 -6.07 4.11 -10.65
CA LEU A 160 -6.10 3.44 -11.95
C LEU A 160 -7.29 3.93 -12.79
N LEU A 161 -8.51 3.86 -12.27
CA LEU A 161 -9.72 4.19 -13.02
C LEU A 161 -9.79 5.68 -13.37
N ALA A 162 -9.47 6.58 -12.43
CA ALA A 162 -9.45 8.00 -12.69
C ALA A 162 -8.37 8.37 -13.72
N SER A 163 -7.18 7.78 -13.63
CA SER A 163 -6.11 7.99 -14.62
C SER A 163 -6.52 7.50 -16.01
N GLN A 164 -7.15 6.32 -16.10
CA GLN A 164 -7.67 5.79 -17.37
C GLN A 164 -8.78 6.68 -17.93
N TRP A 165 -9.73 7.12 -17.11
CA TRP A 165 -10.79 8.02 -17.55
C TRP A 165 -10.24 9.36 -18.05
N LEU A 166 -9.32 9.99 -17.32
CA LEU A 166 -8.70 11.26 -17.72
C LEU A 166 -7.93 11.16 -19.03
N GLN A 167 -7.22 10.06 -19.28
CA GLN A 167 -6.37 9.93 -20.46
C GLN A 167 -7.09 9.35 -21.67
N VAL A 168 -8.01 8.40 -21.47
CA VAL A 168 -8.69 7.66 -22.55
C VAL A 168 -10.03 8.25 -22.91
N VAL A 169 -10.78 8.81 -21.95
CA VAL A 169 -12.12 9.38 -22.18
C VAL A 169 -12.06 10.89 -22.34
N GLU A 170 -11.36 11.59 -21.45
CA GLU A 170 -11.16 13.04 -21.52
C GLU A 170 -9.97 13.45 -22.43
N GLU A 171 -9.26 12.46 -23.00
CA GLU A 171 -8.13 12.64 -23.93
C GLU A 171 -7.04 13.59 -23.40
N LEU A 172 -6.88 13.68 -22.08
CA LEU A 172 -5.86 14.52 -21.46
C LEU A 172 -4.47 13.92 -21.59
N SER A 173 -3.46 14.78 -21.75
CA SER A 173 -2.07 14.32 -21.69
C SER A 173 -1.73 13.75 -20.31
N PRO A 174 -0.75 12.82 -20.21
CA PRO A 174 -0.35 12.22 -18.93
C PRO A 174 0.00 13.24 -17.85
N PHE A 175 0.63 14.36 -18.23
CA PHE A 175 0.93 15.47 -17.34
C PHE A 175 -0.33 16.12 -16.77
N LYS A 176 -1.31 16.45 -17.63
CA LYS A 176 -2.60 17.01 -17.20
C LYS A 176 -3.36 16.02 -16.32
N ALA A 177 -3.38 14.74 -16.67
CA ALA A 177 -4.00 13.70 -15.85
C ALA A 177 -3.35 13.64 -14.45
N GLY A 178 -2.02 13.71 -14.37
CA GLY A 178 -1.28 13.80 -13.11
C GLY A 178 -1.69 14.99 -12.24
N LEU A 179 -1.85 16.18 -12.84
CA LEU A 179 -2.36 17.37 -12.12
C LEU A 179 -3.79 17.18 -11.61
N TYR A 180 -4.64 16.50 -12.37
CA TYR A 180 -6.04 16.29 -12.04
C TYR A 180 -6.23 15.26 -10.90
N LEU A 181 -5.21 14.46 -10.61
CA LEU A 181 -5.17 13.52 -9.47
C LEU A 181 -4.70 14.15 -8.15
N LEU A 182 -4.16 15.37 -8.18
CA LEU A 182 -3.70 16.09 -6.98
C LEU A 182 -4.72 16.24 -5.84
N PRO A 183 -6.05 16.40 -6.08
CA PRO A 183 -7.01 16.50 -4.99
C PRO A 183 -6.94 15.33 -4.00
N MET A 184 -6.57 14.13 -4.47
CA MET A 184 -6.36 12.97 -3.60
C MET A 184 -5.18 13.15 -2.66
N ALA A 185 -4.04 13.60 -3.18
CA ALA A 185 -2.85 13.86 -2.37
C ALA A 185 -3.10 15.00 -1.38
N ILE A 186 -3.88 16.02 -1.76
CA ILE A 186 -4.29 17.11 -0.86
C ILE A 186 -5.15 16.56 0.29
N GLY A 187 -6.13 15.69 -0.02
CA GLY A 187 -6.94 15.02 0.99
C GLY A 187 -6.07 14.26 2.00
N ASP A 188 -5.15 13.43 1.53
CA ASP A 188 -4.25 12.69 2.42
C ASP A 188 -3.35 13.64 3.23
N MET A 189 -2.70 14.61 2.58
CA MET A 189 -1.79 15.57 3.23
C MET A 189 -2.46 16.36 4.37
N VAL A 190 -3.74 16.73 4.21
CA VAL A 190 -4.49 17.47 5.24
C VAL A 190 -4.90 16.55 6.39
N PHE A 191 -5.38 15.34 6.10
CA PHE A 191 -5.98 14.47 7.13
C PHE A 191 -4.99 13.51 7.80
N ALA A 192 -3.89 13.14 7.14
CA ALA A 192 -2.84 12.26 7.66
C ALA A 192 -2.27 12.72 9.02
N PRO A 193 -1.88 14.00 9.22
CA PRO A 193 -1.39 14.46 10.52
C PRO A 193 -2.48 14.53 11.60
N ILE A 194 -3.76 14.63 11.19
CA ILE A 194 -4.91 14.76 12.09
C ILE A 194 -5.36 13.38 12.59
N ALA A 195 -5.23 12.34 11.77
CA ALA A 195 -5.73 11.00 12.06
C ALA A 195 -5.21 10.39 13.37
N PRO A 196 -3.91 10.48 13.74
CA PRO A 196 -3.43 10.00 15.04
C PRO A 196 -4.07 10.74 16.23
N GLY A 197 -4.28 12.05 16.11
CA GLY A 197 -4.93 12.86 17.16
C GLY A 197 -6.40 12.48 17.34
N LEU A 198 -7.12 12.25 16.23
CA LEU A 198 -8.48 11.71 16.27
C LEU A 198 -8.51 10.31 16.89
N ALA A 199 -7.54 9.45 16.56
CA ALA A 199 -7.46 8.10 17.12
C ALA A 199 -7.16 8.12 18.63
N ALA A 200 -6.34 9.04 19.10
CA ALA A 200 -6.09 9.24 20.53
C ALA A 200 -7.33 9.73 21.28
N ARG A 201 -8.15 10.58 20.66
CA ARG A 201 -9.34 11.17 21.29
C ARG A 201 -10.58 10.27 21.26
N PHE A 202 -10.88 9.67 20.10
CA PHE A 202 -12.10 8.88 19.87
C PHE A 202 -11.85 7.37 19.85
N GLY A 203 -10.59 6.96 19.86
CA GLY A 203 -10.19 5.57 19.80
C GLY A 203 -10.04 5.05 18.35
N PRO A 204 -9.06 4.16 18.12
CA PRO A 204 -8.78 3.57 16.81
C PRO A 204 -9.96 2.79 16.21
N LYS A 205 -10.81 2.20 17.08
CA LYS A 205 -11.99 1.42 16.70
C LYS A 205 -13.06 2.25 15.97
N ILE A 206 -13.08 3.56 16.17
CA ILE A 206 -14.02 4.48 15.52
C ILE A 206 -13.35 5.12 14.31
N VAL A 207 -12.12 5.61 14.46
CA VAL A 207 -11.42 6.36 13.41
C VAL A 207 -11.09 5.51 12.19
N LEU A 208 -10.66 4.27 12.39
CA LEU A 208 -10.24 3.40 11.29
C LEU A 208 -11.42 3.02 10.36
N PRO A 209 -12.56 2.49 10.86
CA PRO A 209 -13.73 2.26 10.01
C PRO A 209 -14.30 3.55 9.40
N SER A 210 -14.23 4.67 10.12
CA SER A 210 -14.72 5.96 9.61
C SER A 210 -13.89 6.43 8.41
N GLY A 211 -12.57 6.28 8.43
CA GLY A 211 -11.71 6.59 7.28
C GLY A 211 -12.04 5.76 6.05
N ILE A 212 -12.23 4.45 6.23
CA ILE A 212 -12.68 3.56 5.15
C ILE A 212 -14.07 3.98 4.64
N GLY A 213 -14.98 4.33 5.54
CA GLY A 213 -16.31 4.84 5.20
C GLY A 213 -16.26 6.13 4.37
N ILE A 214 -15.36 7.07 4.72
CA ILE A 214 -15.15 8.30 3.96
C ILE A 214 -14.63 8.00 2.55
N ALA A 215 -13.65 7.09 2.41
CA ALA A 215 -13.18 6.67 1.10
C ALA A 215 -14.27 5.98 0.27
N ALA A 216 -15.09 5.13 0.89
CA ALA A 216 -16.23 4.48 0.24
C ALA A 216 -17.27 5.51 -0.24
N ILE A 217 -17.57 6.54 0.56
CA ILE A 217 -18.44 7.65 0.14
C ILE A 217 -17.87 8.36 -1.09
N GLY A 218 -16.56 8.61 -1.13
CA GLY A 218 -15.89 9.16 -2.31
C GLY A 218 -16.15 8.32 -3.57
N MET A 219 -15.98 7.00 -3.47
CA MET A 219 -16.28 6.10 -4.60
C MET A 219 -17.76 6.09 -4.98
N PHE A 220 -18.67 6.07 -4.00
CA PHE A 220 -20.11 6.11 -4.28
C PHE A 220 -20.52 7.41 -4.96
N ILE A 221 -19.89 8.54 -4.63
CA ILE A 221 -20.12 9.80 -5.33
C ILE A 221 -19.76 9.66 -6.81
N MET A 222 -18.61 9.05 -7.14
CA MET A 222 -18.26 8.80 -8.56
C MET A 222 -19.26 7.85 -9.24
N TYR A 223 -19.72 6.81 -8.54
CA TYR A 223 -20.67 5.85 -9.09
C TYR A 223 -22.04 6.47 -9.39
N PHE A 224 -22.65 7.14 -8.42
CA PHE A 224 -24.01 7.68 -8.55
C PHE A 224 -24.08 8.97 -9.37
N PHE A 225 -23.04 9.82 -9.31
CA PHE A 225 -23.01 11.11 -9.99
C PHE A 225 -22.07 11.14 -11.19
N GLY A 226 -21.64 9.96 -11.68
CA GLY A 226 -20.69 9.82 -12.78
C GLY A 226 -21.28 9.85 -14.20
N HIS A 227 -22.54 10.25 -14.38
CA HIS A 227 -23.24 10.13 -15.66
C HIS A 227 -23.94 11.46 -16.04
N PRO A 228 -23.21 12.46 -16.60
CA PRO A 228 -21.78 12.48 -16.91
C PRO A 228 -20.89 12.83 -15.71
N LEU A 229 -19.68 12.28 -15.64
CA LEU A 229 -18.73 12.56 -14.58
C LEU A 229 -18.09 13.93 -14.81
N SER A 230 -18.30 14.86 -13.88
CA SER A 230 -17.65 16.17 -13.91
C SER A 230 -16.35 16.17 -13.10
N TYR A 231 -15.41 17.05 -13.47
CA TYR A 231 -14.15 17.19 -12.74
C TYR A 231 -14.37 17.54 -11.25
N SER A 232 -15.34 18.40 -10.93
CA SER A 232 -15.61 18.77 -9.53
C SER A 232 -16.10 17.58 -8.71
N THR A 233 -16.97 16.74 -9.29
CA THR A 233 -17.42 15.48 -8.67
C THR A 233 -16.24 14.54 -8.44
N MET A 234 -15.36 14.39 -9.44
CA MET A 234 -14.17 13.55 -9.33
C MET A 234 -13.20 14.11 -8.26
N ALA A 235 -12.91 15.41 -8.27
CA ALA A 235 -12.01 16.06 -7.33
C ALA A 235 -12.50 15.92 -5.88
N LEU A 236 -13.80 16.11 -5.64
CA LEU A 236 -14.39 15.89 -4.32
C LEU A 236 -14.23 14.43 -3.87
N ALA A 237 -14.53 13.48 -4.76
CA ALA A 237 -14.38 12.07 -4.47
C ALA A 237 -12.91 11.69 -4.19
N LEU A 238 -11.96 12.24 -4.95
CA LEU A 238 -10.53 12.06 -4.74
C LEU A 238 -10.09 12.60 -3.38
N ILE A 239 -10.55 13.80 -2.97
CA ILE A 239 -10.27 14.36 -1.65
C ILE A 239 -10.77 13.43 -0.54
N LEU A 240 -11.99 12.89 -0.67
CA LEU A 240 -12.55 11.97 0.32
C LEU A 240 -11.76 10.65 0.39
N VAL A 241 -11.37 10.10 -0.76
CA VAL A 241 -10.52 8.91 -0.80
C VAL A 241 -9.17 9.18 -0.14
N GLY A 242 -8.52 10.32 -0.45
CA GLY A 242 -7.30 10.75 0.23
C GLY A 242 -7.47 10.94 1.73
N ALA A 243 -8.57 11.56 2.16
CA ALA A 243 -8.89 11.70 3.59
C ALA A 243 -9.09 10.33 4.28
N GLY A 244 -9.68 9.36 3.58
CA GLY A 244 -9.80 7.99 4.08
C GLY A 244 -8.45 7.27 4.19
N MET A 245 -7.51 7.57 3.28
CA MET A 245 -6.14 7.03 3.33
C MET A 245 -5.39 7.41 4.58
N ALA A 246 -5.66 8.59 5.16
CA ALA A 246 -5.09 9.00 6.45
C ALA A 246 -5.29 7.97 7.57
N SER A 247 -6.31 7.11 7.47
CA SER A 247 -6.56 6.04 8.44
C SER A 247 -5.52 4.91 8.41
N LEU A 248 -4.74 4.75 7.32
CA LEU A 248 -3.61 3.82 7.26
C LEU A 248 -2.56 4.12 8.33
N ALA A 249 -2.29 5.39 8.63
CA ALA A 249 -1.35 5.75 9.68
C ALA A 249 -1.78 5.21 11.05
N VAL A 250 -3.10 5.20 11.31
CA VAL A 250 -3.70 4.62 12.52
C VAL A 250 -3.61 3.10 12.51
N ALA A 251 -3.87 2.46 11.37
CA ALA A 251 -3.73 1.00 11.21
C ALA A 251 -2.29 0.54 11.47
N SER A 252 -1.31 1.21 10.87
CA SER A 252 0.12 0.93 11.07
C SER A 252 0.54 1.09 12.53
N ALA A 253 0.06 2.14 13.21
CA ALA A 253 0.33 2.33 14.63
C ALA A 253 -0.26 1.22 15.49
N LEU A 254 -1.48 0.75 15.20
CA LEU A 254 -2.12 -0.37 15.90
C LEU A 254 -1.36 -1.69 15.72
N ILE A 255 -0.99 -2.01 14.47
CA ILE A 255 -0.22 -3.21 14.14
C ILE A 255 1.11 -3.21 14.91
N MET A 256 1.79 -2.06 14.94
CA MET A 256 3.06 -1.90 15.66
C MET A 256 2.91 -1.99 17.19
N LEU A 257 1.86 -1.42 17.79
CA LEU A 257 1.63 -1.47 19.23
C LEU A 257 1.30 -2.89 19.73
N GLU A 258 0.60 -3.68 18.91
CA GLU A 258 0.18 -5.04 19.25
C GLU A 258 1.24 -6.12 18.98
N THR A 259 2.36 -5.72 18.38
CA THR A 259 3.46 -6.61 18.01
C THR A 259 4.63 -6.48 18.98
N PRO A 260 5.09 -7.56 19.63
CA PRO A 260 6.32 -7.56 20.41
C PRO A 260 7.49 -7.01 19.59
N THR A 261 8.38 -6.22 20.19
CA THR A 261 9.53 -5.61 19.48
C THR A 261 10.42 -6.64 18.78
N SER A 262 10.48 -7.88 19.29
CA SER A 262 11.18 -9.01 18.69
C SER A 262 10.54 -9.55 17.41
N LYS A 263 9.27 -9.22 17.14
CA LYS A 263 8.48 -9.66 15.97
C LYS A 263 8.07 -8.50 15.06
N ALA A 264 8.62 -7.30 15.28
CA ALA A 264 8.30 -6.11 14.49
C ALA A 264 8.54 -6.31 12.99
N GLY A 265 9.56 -7.08 12.59
CA GLY A 265 9.81 -7.44 11.20
C GLY A 265 8.67 -8.26 10.56
N ASN A 266 8.09 -9.20 11.30
CA ASN A 266 6.97 -10.03 10.83
C ASN A 266 5.68 -9.22 10.69
N ALA A 267 5.45 -8.25 11.58
CA ALA A 267 4.28 -7.37 11.49
C ALA A 267 4.45 -6.27 10.44
N ALA A 268 5.67 -5.80 10.20
CA ALA A 268 5.95 -4.84 9.12
C ALA A 268 5.87 -5.46 7.72
N ALA A 269 5.97 -6.79 7.61
CA ALA A 269 5.81 -7.52 6.36
C ALA A 269 4.34 -7.71 5.93
N VAL A 270 3.37 -7.45 6.83
CA VAL A 270 1.92 -7.58 6.60
C VAL A 270 1.32 -6.20 6.35
#